data_AF-A0A947FU09-F1
#
_entry.id   AF-A0A947FU09-F1
#
_cell.length_a   1.000
_cell.length_b   1.000
_cell.length_c   1.000
_cell.angle_alpha   90.00
_cell.angle_beta   90.00
_cell.angle_gamma   90.00
#
_symmetry.space_group_name_H-M   'P 1'
#
loop_
_entity.id
_entity.type
_entity.pdbx_description
1 polymer ?
#
loop_
_entity_poly.entity_id
_entity_poly.type
_entity_poly.pdbx_seq_one_letter_code
_entity_poly.pdbx_strand_id
1 'polypeptide(L)'
;MADNQWQELMQDWQTTNLESGQQQPTPDMKLLEQKTRRKALNMSIFMWLDVIAGIFFVGFFLYMLVTNNINLYQTIIFAGVSFVIVPMVIYSVWIRRGLWHANGTDTHAYLILMRDRAMAGMRLAQVNVYVSFFVFPFIIAVFIWRMFASEAALNWPLNALVFVTLLQLVLFATIYIGAKHYYRVKEKEYQQTTKLLDELEES
;
A
#
# COMPACT_ATOMS: atom_id res chain seq x y z
N MET A 1 6.89 -9.54 -18.04
CA MET A 1 7.45 -8.47 -18.89
C MET A 1 8.48 -7.60 -18.19
N ALA A 2 8.50 -7.48 -16.85
CA ALA A 2 9.55 -6.74 -16.14
C ALA A 2 10.91 -7.47 -16.03
N ASP A 3 10.94 -8.81 -16.11
CA ASP A 3 12.18 -9.59 -15.97
C ASP A 3 13.12 -9.48 -17.19
N ASN A 4 12.59 -9.37 -18.42
CA ASN A 4 13.41 -9.34 -19.62
C ASN A 4 14.21 -8.03 -19.74
N GLN A 5 13.64 -6.89 -19.33
CA GLN A 5 14.35 -5.62 -19.31
C GLN A 5 15.48 -5.58 -18.28
N TRP A 6 15.35 -6.31 -17.17
CA TRP A 6 16.42 -6.42 -16.18
C TRP A 6 17.55 -7.30 -16.72
N GLN A 7 17.21 -8.42 -17.37
CA GLN A 7 18.23 -9.27 -17.99
C GLN A 7 19.00 -8.54 -19.09
N GLU A 8 18.31 -7.77 -19.95
CA GLU A 8 18.95 -6.92 -20.96
C GLU A 8 19.86 -5.86 -20.32
N LEU A 9 19.43 -5.20 -19.25
CA LEU A 9 20.25 -4.23 -18.53
C LEU A 9 21.48 -4.87 -17.87
N MET A 10 21.37 -6.09 -17.33
CA MET A 10 22.52 -6.84 -16.78
C MET A 10 23.49 -7.27 -17.89
N GLN A 11 22.97 -7.64 -19.05
CA GLN A 11 23.78 -8.07 -20.18
C GLN A 11 24.54 -6.88 -20.78
N ASP A 12 23.89 -5.74 -20.95
CA ASP A 12 24.52 -4.46 -21.34
C ASP A 12 25.57 -4.00 -20.31
N TRP A 13 25.30 -4.23 -19.02
CA TRP A 13 26.24 -3.94 -17.94
C TRP A 13 27.49 -4.81 -18.00
N GLN A 14 27.37 -6.07 -18.42
CA GLN A 14 28.51 -6.98 -18.55
C GLN A 14 29.32 -6.75 -19.84
N THR A 15 28.67 -6.39 -20.95
CA THR A 15 29.34 -6.17 -22.24
C THR A 15 30.11 -4.86 -22.28
N THR A 16 29.61 -3.80 -21.63
CA THR A 16 30.26 -2.48 -21.61
C THR A 16 31.58 -2.48 -20.82
N ASN A 17 31.79 -3.46 -19.92
CA ASN A 17 32.95 -3.54 -19.02
C ASN A 17 34.16 -4.31 -19.59
N LEU A 18 34.04 -5.02 -20.71
CA LEU A 18 35.12 -5.89 -21.22
C LEU A 18 35.95 -5.27 -22.36
N GLU A 19 35.41 -4.30 -23.11
CA GLU A 19 36.11 -3.72 -24.28
C GLU A 19 36.85 -2.42 -24.00
N SER A 20 36.51 -1.69 -22.93
CA SER A 20 37.19 -0.48 -22.51
C SER A 20 37.68 -0.65 -21.08
N GLY A 21 39.00 -0.57 -20.85
CA GLY A 21 39.61 -0.62 -19.51
C GLY A 21 39.27 0.59 -18.62
N GLN A 22 38.02 1.05 -18.64
CA GLN A 22 37.51 2.16 -17.85
C GLN A 22 36.84 1.62 -16.57
N GLN A 23 37.23 2.25 -15.46
CA GLN A 23 36.68 2.04 -14.13
C GLN A 23 35.16 2.26 -14.13
N GLN A 24 34.44 1.23 -13.69
CA GLN A 24 33.04 1.19 -13.24
C GLN A 24 32.01 1.89 -14.15
N PRO A 25 30.97 1.16 -14.63
CA PRO A 25 29.91 1.79 -15.38
C PRO A 25 29.15 2.69 -14.40
N THR A 26 29.34 4.01 -14.49
CA THR A 26 28.46 4.96 -13.78
C THR A 26 27.05 4.64 -14.25
N PRO A 27 26.19 4.04 -13.41
CA PRO A 27 24.84 3.75 -13.82
C PRO A 27 24.22 5.11 -14.14
N ASP A 28 23.56 5.24 -15.30
CA ASP A 28 23.07 6.51 -15.81
C ASP A 28 22.26 7.22 -14.72
N MET A 29 22.91 8.12 -13.98
CA MET A 29 22.39 8.66 -12.73
C MET A 29 21.08 9.41 -12.99
N LYS A 30 20.93 9.92 -14.22
CA LYS A 30 19.70 10.56 -14.71
C LYS A 30 18.53 9.58 -14.79
N LEU A 31 18.75 8.35 -15.26
CA LEU A 31 17.71 7.32 -15.31
C LEU A 31 17.30 6.86 -13.89
N LEU A 32 18.27 6.69 -13.00
CA LEU A 32 18.02 6.39 -11.58
C LEU A 32 17.27 7.52 -10.87
N GLU A 33 17.66 8.77 -11.10
CA GLU A 33 17.00 9.94 -10.55
C GLU A 33 15.55 10.06 -11.05
N GLN A 34 15.33 9.90 -12.36
CA GLN A 34 13.99 9.95 -12.95
C GLN A 34 13.07 8.85 -12.41
N LYS A 35 13.57 7.60 -12.30
CA LYS A 35 12.82 6.49 -11.71
C LYS A 35 12.51 6.75 -10.22
N THR A 36 13.46 7.30 -9.48
CA THR A 36 13.32 7.63 -8.06
C THR A 36 12.28 8.73 -7.84
N ARG A 37 12.31 9.78 -8.67
CA ARG A 37 11.32 10.88 -8.68
C ARG A 37 9.92 10.37 -9.03
N ARG A 38 9.79 9.54 -10.07
CA ARG A 38 8.48 8.96 -10.45
C ARG A 38 7.92 8.06 -9.36
N LYS A 39 8.75 7.25 -8.70
CA LYS A 39 8.34 6.41 -7.56
C LYS A 39 7.91 7.27 -6.36
N ALA A 40 8.62 8.37 -6.10
CA ALA A 40 8.26 9.34 -5.06
C ALA A 40 6.92 10.04 -5.35
N LEU A 41 6.69 10.46 -6.60
CA LEU A 41 5.42 11.04 -7.03
C LEU A 41 4.25 10.07 -6.86
N ASN A 42 4.41 8.82 -7.29
CA ASN A 42 3.38 7.80 -7.10
C ASN A 42 3.09 7.57 -5.60
N MET A 43 4.13 7.45 -4.76
CA MET A 43 3.97 7.35 -3.31
C MET A 43 3.22 8.57 -2.73
N SER A 44 3.45 9.76 -3.27
CA SER A 44 2.73 10.99 -2.93
C SER A 44 1.25 10.89 -3.21
N ILE A 45 0.92 10.51 -4.45
CA ILE A 45 -0.45 10.43 -4.91
C ILE A 45 -1.22 9.44 -4.05
N PHE A 46 -0.65 8.26 -3.79
CA PHE A 46 -1.28 7.28 -2.92
C PHE A 46 -1.44 7.77 -1.48
N MET A 47 -0.46 8.48 -0.93
CA MET A 47 -0.59 9.05 0.42
C MET A 47 -1.71 10.10 0.46
N TRP A 48 -1.80 10.98 -0.53
CA TRP A 48 -2.86 11.99 -0.60
C TRP A 48 -4.23 11.35 -0.80
N LEU A 49 -4.34 10.28 -1.58
CA LEU A 49 -5.57 9.50 -1.71
C LEU A 49 -5.99 8.90 -0.36
N ASP A 50 -5.06 8.31 0.40
CA ASP A 50 -5.34 7.78 1.74
C ASP A 50 -5.87 8.89 2.67
N VAL A 51 -5.24 10.08 2.64
CA VAL A 51 -5.64 11.24 3.46
C VAL A 51 -7.01 11.76 3.05
N ILE A 52 -7.26 11.96 1.76
CA ILE A 52 -8.56 12.45 1.24
C ILE A 52 -9.67 11.47 1.58
N ALA A 53 -9.43 10.17 1.40
CA ALA A 53 -10.39 9.13 1.79
C ALA A 53 -10.67 9.20 3.30
N GLY A 54 -9.64 9.34 4.14
CA GLY A 54 -9.79 9.52 5.59
C GLY A 54 -10.64 10.73 5.96
N ILE A 55 -10.37 11.88 5.36
CA ILE A 55 -11.14 13.12 5.55
C ILE A 55 -12.59 12.93 5.12
N PHE A 56 -12.83 12.27 3.98
CA PHE A 56 -14.18 12.02 3.49
C PHE A 56 -14.98 11.15 4.45
N PHE A 57 -14.42 10.03 4.93
CA PHE A 57 -15.11 9.14 5.88
C PHE A 57 -15.40 9.84 7.21
N VAL A 58 -14.43 10.55 7.77
CA VAL A 58 -14.60 11.28 9.04
C VAL A 58 -15.57 12.45 8.87
N GLY A 59 -15.45 13.22 7.78
CA GLY A 59 -16.32 14.35 7.48
C GLY A 59 -17.78 13.91 7.28
N PHE A 60 -18.00 12.79 6.59
CA PHE A 60 -19.33 12.21 6.42
C PHE A 60 -19.91 11.71 7.75
N PHE A 61 -19.08 11.07 8.60
CA PHE A 61 -19.49 10.67 9.95
C PHE A 61 -19.92 11.88 10.80
N LEU A 62 -19.12 12.95 10.83
CA LEU A 62 -19.44 14.18 11.56
C LEU A 62 -20.70 14.87 11.00
N TYR A 63 -20.86 14.90 9.68
CA TYR A 63 -22.05 15.46 9.04
C TYR A 63 -23.33 14.71 9.47
N MET A 64 -23.30 13.38 9.55
CA MET A 64 -24.44 12.60 10.03
C MET A 64 -24.76 12.86 11.50
N LEU A 65 -23.75 13.10 12.35
CA LEU A 65 -23.96 13.45 13.75
C LEU A 65 -24.63 14.82 13.91
N VAL A 66 -24.26 15.81 13.09
CA VAL A 66 -24.80 17.18 13.18
C VAL A 66 -26.20 17.29 12.61
N THR A 67 -26.52 16.56 11.54
CA THR A 67 -27.82 16.67 10.86
C THR A 67 -28.96 15.91 11.54
N ASN A 68 -28.69 15.20 12.64
CA ASN A 68 -29.65 14.40 13.42
C ASN A 68 -30.46 13.38 12.57
N ASN A 69 -29.98 13.10 11.34
CA ASN A 69 -30.56 12.16 10.39
C ASN A 69 -29.98 10.76 10.67
N ILE A 70 -30.15 10.31 11.92
CA ILE A 70 -29.40 9.20 12.49
C ILE A 70 -30.07 7.90 12.10
N ASN A 71 -29.72 7.38 10.93
CA ASN A 71 -29.83 5.95 10.71
C ASN A 71 -28.73 5.27 11.54
N LEU A 72 -29.12 4.72 12.69
CA LEU A 72 -28.21 4.13 13.69
C LEU A 72 -27.26 3.08 13.06
N TYR A 73 -27.72 2.36 12.04
CA TYR A 73 -26.90 1.44 11.25
C TYR A 73 -25.77 2.15 10.49
N GLN A 74 -26.08 3.25 9.79
CA GLN A 74 -25.07 4.02 9.07
C GLN A 74 -24.07 4.63 10.06
N THR A 75 -24.55 5.19 11.17
CA THR A 75 -23.68 5.76 12.20
C THR A 75 -22.68 4.74 12.76
N ILE A 76 -23.12 3.50 13.04
CA ILE A 76 -22.22 2.43 13.54
C ILE A 76 -21.18 2.04 12.48
N ILE A 77 -21.57 1.92 11.21
CA ILE A 77 -20.63 1.57 10.12
C ILE A 77 -19.59 2.66 9.97
N PHE A 78 -20.02 3.91 9.82
CA PHE A 78 -19.09 5.02 9.62
C PHE A 78 -18.21 5.25 10.85
N ALA A 79 -18.74 5.13 12.07
CA ALA A 79 -17.93 5.19 13.30
C ALA A 79 -16.86 4.09 13.34
N GLY A 80 -17.26 2.83 13.08
CA GLY A 80 -16.33 1.70 13.12
C GLY A 80 -15.27 1.77 12.01
N VAL A 81 -15.66 2.16 10.80
CA VAL A 81 -14.73 2.36 9.69
C VAL A 81 -13.78 3.52 9.96
N SER A 82 -14.26 4.66 10.47
CA SER A 82 -13.41 5.80 10.84
C SER A 82 -12.41 5.44 11.95
N PHE A 83 -12.81 4.62 12.93
CA PHE A 83 -11.93 4.15 13.99
C PHE A 83 -10.72 3.36 13.46
N VAL A 84 -10.87 2.69 12.32
CA VAL A 84 -9.78 1.93 11.68
C VAL A 84 -9.01 2.77 10.67
N ILE A 85 -9.71 3.57 9.84
CA ILE A 85 -9.09 4.39 8.79
C ILE A 85 -8.18 5.46 9.39
N VAL A 86 -8.56 6.11 10.49
CA VAL A 86 -7.76 7.21 11.06
C VAL A 86 -6.36 6.74 11.52
N PRO A 87 -6.22 5.69 12.35
CA PRO A 87 -4.92 5.14 12.69
C PRO A 87 -4.13 4.66 11.45
N MET A 88 -4.81 4.07 10.48
CA MET A 88 -4.18 3.58 9.24
C MET A 88 -3.57 4.72 8.41
N VAL A 89 -4.30 5.82 8.23
CA VAL A 89 -3.81 7.00 7.51
C VAL A 89 -2.62 7.61 8.26
N ILE A 90 -2.72 7.77 9.59
CA ILE A 90 -1.63 8.29 10.42
C ILE A 90 -0.38 7.40 10.28
N TYR A 91 -0.54 6.08 10.36
CA TYR A 91 0.55 5.13 10.21
C TYR A 91 1.15 5.16 8.79
N SER A 92 0.32 5.27 7.74
CA SER A 92 0.76 5.40 6.35
C SER A 92 1.63 6.64 6.15
N VAL A 93 1.20 7.78 6.69
CA VAL A 93 1.97 9.02 6.66
C VAL A 93 3.26 8.89 7.47
N TRP A 94 3.20 8.30 8.66
CA TRP A 94 4.37 8.13 9.53
C TRP A 94 5.46 7.27 8.88
N ILE A 95 5.09 6.14 8.28
CA ILE A 95 6.03 5.25 7.58
C ILE A 95 6.63 5.92 6.34
N ARG A 96 5.85 6.71 5.60
CA ARG A 96 6.32 7.35 4.37
C ARG A 96 7.10 8.64 4.62
N ARG A 97 7.10 9.15 5.86
CA ARG A 97 7.84 10.36 6.23
C ARG A 97 9.33 10.13 6.01
N GLY A 98 9.97 11.03 5.25
CA GLY A 98 11.41 10.94 4.95
C GLY A 98 11.81 10.01 3.80
N LEU A 99 10.89 9.22 3.22
CA LEU A 99 11.20 8.32 2.09
C LEU A 99 11.15 9.01 0.72
N TRP A 100 11.19 10.34 0.68
CA TRP A 100 10.90 11.15 -0.51
C TRP A 100 12.13 11.43 -1.36
N HIS A 101 13.26 11.69 -0.71
CA HIS A 101 14.51 12.07 -1.35
C HIS A 101 15.66 11.29 -0.70
N ALA A 102 16.72 11.03 -1.48
CA ALA A 102 17.94 10.46 -0.94
C ALA A 102 18.68 11.54 -0.14
N ASN A 103 19.30 11.17 0.98
CA ASN A 103 20.09 12.09 1.81
C ASN A 103 21.50 12.37 1.23
N GLY A 104 21.70 12.10 -0.06
CA GLY A 104 22.98 12.26 -0.75
C GLY A 104 22.86 12.03 -2.26
N THR A 105 23.90 12.38 -3.00
CA THR A 105 23.99 12.21 -4.46
C THR A 105 24.63 10.88 -4.89
N ASP A 106 25.14 10.11 -3.93
CA ASP A 106 25.92 8.91 -4.20
C ASP A 106 25.04 7.67 -4.39
N THR A 107 25.52 6.71 -5.17
CA THR A 107 24.85 5.43 -5.44
C THR A 107 24.44 4.71 -4.15
N HIS A 108 25.28 4.77 -3.12
CA HIS A 108 25.01 4.21 -1.80
C HIS A 108 23.76 4.83 -1.13
N ALA A 109 23.60 6.17 -1.20
CA ALA A 109 22.46 6.87 -0.63
C ALA A 109 21.13 6.49 -1.34
N TYR A 110 21.19 6.24 -2.65
CA TYR A 110 20.03 5.77 -3.42
C TYR A 110 19.65 4.33 -3.07
N LEU A 111 20.62 3.44 -2.87
CA LEU A 111 20.37 2.04 -2.47
C LEU A 111 19.74 1.95 -1.07
N ILE A 112 20.23 2.73 -0.10
CA ILE A 112 19.61 2.83 1.24
C ILE A 112 18.15 3.29 1.12
N LEU A 113 17.90 4.35 0.33
CA LEU A 113 16.54 4.84 0.12
C LEU A 113 15.63 3.78 -0.52
N MET A 114 16.14 2.99 -1.48
CA MET A 114 15.35 1.91 -2.09
C MET A 114 15.04 0.80 -1.09
N ARG A 115 16.01 0.40 -0.26
CA ARG A 115 15.84 -0.59 0.81
C ARG A 115 14.77 -0.14 1.81
N ASP A 116 14.86 1.10 2.28
CA ASP A 116 13.94 1.64 3.28
C ASP A 116 12.52 1.79 2.71
N ARG A 117 12.39 2.17 1.44
CA ARG A 117 11.12 2.15 0.70
C ARG A 117 10.52 0.75 0.56
N ALA A 118 11.35 -0.26 0.31
CA ALA A 118 10.91 -1.64 0.25
C ALA A 118 10.41 -2.13 1.62
N MET A 119 11.14 -1.83 2.69
CA MET A 119 10.74 -2.13 4.07
C MET A 119 9.42 -1.44 4.45
N ALA A 120 9.27 -0.16 4.15
CA ALA A 120 8.03 0.58 4.33
C ALA A 120 6.86 -0.06 3.58
N GLY A 121 7.07 -0.46 2.32
CA GLY A 121 6.07 -1.19 1.53
C GLY A 121 5.66 -2.51 2.16
N MET A 122 6.60 -3.29 2.69
CA MET A 122 6.31 -4.55 3.40
C MET A 122 5.46 -4.31 4.67
N ARG A 123 5.84 -3.31 5.49
CA ARG A 123 5.10 -2.97 6.71
C ARG A 123 3.66 -2.52 6.41
N LEU A 124 3.47 -1.72 5.36
CA LEU A 124 2.13 -1.31 4.93
C LEU A 124 1.30 -2.49 4.42
N ALA A 125 1.91 -3.42 3.68
CA ALA A 125 1.23 -4.63 3.22
C ALA A 125 0.76 -5.51 4.39
N GLN A 126 1.60 -5.68 5.41
CA GLN A 126 1.25 -6.41 6.64
C GLN A 126 0.09 -5.74 7.37
N VAL A 127 0.16 -4.41 7.57
CA VAL A 127 -0.94 -3.66 8.20
C VAL A 127 -2.24 -3.80 7.42
N ASN A 128 -2.20 -3.74 6.08
CA ASN A 128 -3.41 -3.97 5.27
C ASN A 128 -4.02 -5.36 5.47
N VAL A 129 -3.19 -6.40 5.63
CA VAL A 129 -3.66 -7.76 5.93
C VAL A 129 -4.33 -7.80 7.31
N TYR A 130 -3.68 -7.24 8.34
CA TYR A 130 -4.24 -7.20 9.69
C TYR A 130 -5.55 -6.41 9.75
N VAL A 131 -5.57 -5.20 9.16
CA VAL A 131 -6.75 -4.36 9.07
C VAL A 131 -7.90 -5.09 8.37
N SER A 132 -7.62 -5.76 7.25
CA SER A 132 -8.64 -6.54 6.53
C SER A 132 -9.22 -7.64 7.43
N PHE A 133 -8.40 -8.28 8.24
CA PHE A 133 -8.85 -9.33 9.17
C PHE A 133 -9.75 -8.81 10.30
N PHE A 134 -9.60 -7.54 10.72
CA PHE A 134 -10.48 -6.92 11.72
C PHE A 134 -11.74 -6.29 11.11
N VAL A 135 -11.59 -5.59 9.99
CA VAL A 135 -12.68 -4.86 9.33
C VAL A 135 -13.69 -5.83 8.71
N PHE A 136 -13.23 -6.95 8.14
CA PHE A 136 -14.11 -7.89 7.47
C PHE A 136 -15.13 -8.55 8.41
N PRO A 137 -14.73 -9.16 9.56
CA PRO A 137 -15.68 -9.68 10.53
C PRO A 137 -16.57 -8.58 11.14
N PHE A 138 -16.04 -7.38 11.35
CA PHE A 138 -16.83 -6.25 11.85
C PHE A 138 -17.98 -5.89 10.91
N ILE A 139 -17.70 -5.74 9.61
CA ILE A 139 -18.73 -5.46 8.60
C ILE A 139 -19.76 -6.59 8.54
N ILE A 140 -19.32 -7.85 8.58
CA ILE A 140 -20.23 -9.01 8.60
C ILE A 140 -21.10 -8.98 9.86
N ALA A 141 -20.53 -8.72 11.03
CA ALA A 141 -21.26 -8.68 12.29
C ALA A 141 -22.33 -7.58 12.29
N VAL A 142 -22.00 -6.39 11.79
CA VAL A 142 -22.96 -5.28 11.66
C VAL A 142 -24.07 -5.63 10.66
N PHE A 143 -23.73 -6.33 9.57
CA PHE A 143 -24.70 -6.78 8.57
C PHE A 143 -25.64 -7.86 9.13
N ILE A 144 -25.11 -8.85 9.84
CA ILE A 144 -25.87 -9.88 10.55
C ILE A 144 -26.79 -9.24 11.60
N TRP A 145 -26.25 -8.35 12.43
CA TRP A 145 -27.04 -7.64 13.42
C TRP A 145 -28.20 -6.87 12.79
N ARG A 146 -27.97 -6.20 11.65
CA ARG A 146 -29.04 -5.52 10.89
C ARG A 146 -30.10 -6.48 10.36
N MET A 147 -29.75 -7.73 10.00
CA MET A 147 -30.72 -8.75 9.59
C MET A 147 -31.61 -9.23 10.74
N PHE A 148 -31.08 -9.28 11.97
CA PHE A 148 -31.80 -9.79 13.14
C PHE A 148 -32.48 -8.69 13.98
N ALA A 149 -32.12 -7.43 13.80
CA ALA A 149 -32.78 -6.32 14.46
C ALA A 149 -34.25 -6.22 13.99
N SER A 150 -35.20 -6.35 14.92
CA SER A 150 -36.64 -6.49 14.68
C SER A 150 -37.31 -5.35 13.90
N GLU A 151 -36.65 -4.20 13.77
CA GLU A 151 -37.09 -3.07 12.93
C GLU A 151 -36.80 -3.26 11.44
N ALA A 152 -35.96 -4.23 11.08
CA ALA A 152 -35.67 -4.60 9.72
C ALA A 152 -36.52 -5.83 9.35
N ALA A 153 -37.80 -5.62 9.09
CA ALA A 153 -38.54 -6.42 8.12
C ALA A 153 -37.95 -6.15 6.72
N LEU A 154 -36.66 -6.44 6.55
CA LEU A 154 -35.95 -6.28 5.31
C LEU A 154 -36.45 -7.42 4.43
N ASN A 155 -37.47 -7.16 3.63
CA ASN A 155 -37.84 -7.96 2.46
C ASN A 155 -36.72 -7.89 1.40
N TRP A 156 -35.46 -7.94 1.81
CA TRP A 156 -34.36 -8.06 0.88
C TRP A 156 -34.45 -9.46 0.29
N PRO A 157 -34.53 -9.56 -1.05
CA PRO A 157 -34.52 -10.86 -1.68
C PRO A 157 -33.22 -11.56 -1.26
N LEU A 158 -33.28 -12.87 -0.97
CA LEU A 158 -32.10 -13.68 -0.64
C LEU A 158 -30.95 -13.44 -1.64
N ASN A 159 -31.28 -13.16 -2.90
CA ASN A 159 -30.35 -12.81 -3.96
C ASN A 159 -29.49 -11.57 -3.62
N ALA A 160 -30.06 -10.52 -3.02
CA ALA A 160 -29.33 -9.33 -2.61
C ALA A 160 -28.37 -9.63 -1.43
N LEU A 161 -28.80 -10.46 -0.48
CA LEU A 161 -27.96 -10.89 0.64
C LEU A 161 -26.77 -11.72 0.17
N VAL A 162 -27.04 -12.71 -0.69
CA VAL A 162 -25.99 -13.54 -1.32
C VAL A 162 -25.05 -12.67 -2.13
N PHE A 163 -25.57 -11.74 -2.92
CA PHE A 163 -24.75 -10.83 -3.72
C PHE A 163 -23.83 -9.95 -2.87
N VAL A 164 -24.34 -9.31 -1.82
CA VAL A 164 -23.53 -8.45 -0.94
C VAL A 164 -22.47 -9.26 -0.20
N THR A 165 -22.81 -10.46 0.28
CA THR A 165 -21.86 -11.35 0.97
C THR A 165 -20.77 -11.83 0.01
N LEU A 166 -21.12 -12.24 -1.21
CA LEU A 166 -20.16 -12.63 -2.23
C LEU A 166 -19.26 -11.46 -2.64
N LEU A 167 -19.83 -10.27 -2.85
CA LEU A 167 -19.07 -9.07 -3.17
C LEU A 167 -18.04 -8.77 -2.07
N GLN A 168 -18.43 -8.87 -0.80
CA GLN A 168 -17.51 -8.69 0.34
C GLN A 168 -16.41 -9.74 0.37
N LEU A 169 -16.72 -11.02 0.12
CA LEU A 169 -15.72 -12.09 0.04
C LEU A 169 -14.73 -11.85 -1.09
N VAL A 170 -15.21 -11.44 -2.27
CA VAL A 170 -14.37 -11.12 -3.42
C VAL A 170 -13.47 -9.91 -3.13
N LEU A 171 -14.01 -8.85 -2.53
CA LEU A 171 -13.23 -7.68 -2.13
C LEU A 171 -12.16 -8.06 -1.10
N PHE A 172 -12.51 -8.83 -0.07
CA PHE A 172 -11.56 -9.31 0.93
C PHE A 172 -10.47 -10.18 0.30
N ALA A 173 -10.83 -11.15 -0.52
CA ALA A 173 -9.88 -12.01 -1.22
C ALA A 173 -8.94 -11.18 -2.10
N THR A 174 -9.47 -10.18 -2.81
CA THR A 174 -8.68 -9.30 -3.68
C THR A 174 -7.68 -8.48 -2.87
N ILE A 175 -8.10 -7.87 -1.76
CA ILE A 175 -7.23 -7.10 -0.88
C ILE A 175 -6.17 -8.00 -0.24
N TYR A 176 -6.55 -9.18 0.25
CA TYR A 176 -5.65 -10.12 0.89
C TYR A 176 -4.60 -10.69 -0.08
N ILE A 177 -5.04 -11.18 -1.25
CA ILE A 177 -4.14 -11.70 -2.29
C ILE A 177 -3.25 -10.58 -2.82
N GLY A 178 -3.82 -9.40 -3.07
CA GLY A 178 -3.08 -8.22 -3.52
C GLY A 178 -2.01 -7.78 -2.53
N ALA A 179 -2.35 -7.68 -1.24
CA ALA A 179 -1.40 -7.32 -0.19
C ALA A 179 -0.29 -8.37 -0.04
N LYS A 180 -0.63 -9.66 -0.09
CA LYS A 180 0.36 -10.75 -0.02
C LYS A 180 1.27 -10.80 -1.23
N HIS A 181 0.73 -10.57 -2.42
CA HIS A 181 1.52 -10.45 -3.64
C HIS A 181 2.47 -9.26 -3.57
N TYR A 182 1.96 -8.10 -3.17
CA TYR A 182 2.75 -6.88 -3.01
C TYR A 182 3.86 -7.05 -1.96
N TYR A 183 3.57 -7.70 -0.83
CA TYR A 183 4.57 -8.04 0.18
C TYR A 183 5.73 -8.85 -0.42
N ARG A 184 5.43 -9.92 -1.17
CA ARG A 184 6.45 -10.77 -1.81
C ARG A 184 7.31 -10.01 -2.82
N VAL A 185 6.69 -9.10 -3.59
CA VAL A 185 7.44 -8.26 -4.54
C VAL A 185 8.40 -7.33 -3.77
N LYS A 186 7.95 -6.74 -2.66
CA LYS A 186 8.79 -5.85 -1.85
C LYS A 186 9.86 -6.57 -1.05
N GLU A 187 9.60 -7.79 -0.62
CA GLU A 187 10.58 -8.66 0.01
C GLU A 187 11.74 -8.99 -0.94
N LYS A 188 11.44 -9.29 -2.21
CA LYS A 188 12.47 -9.48 -3.25
C LYS A 188 13.27 -8.19 -3.50
N GLU A 189 12.61 -7.05 -3.66
CA GLU A 189 13.28 -5.74 -3.81
C GLU A 189 14.21 -5.45 -2.61
N TYR A 190 13.77 -5.75 -1.39
CA TYR A 190 14.54 -5.56 -0.16
C TYR A 190 15.78 -6.47 -0.12
N GLN A 191 15.64 -7.76 -0.43
CA GLN A 191 16.76 -8.70 -0.45
C GLN A 191 17.81 -8.34 -1.52
N GLN A 192 17.37 -7.95 -2.72
CA GLN A 192 18.28 -7.54 -3.80
C GLN A 192 19.04 -6.26 -3.43
N THR A 193 18.34 -5.24 -2.91
CA THR A 193 18.99 -3.98 -2.52
C THR A 193 19.93 -4.15 -1.33
N THR A 194 19.64 -5.08 -0.42
CA THR A 194 20.54 -5.38 0.71
C THR A 194 21.83 -6.06 0.21
N LYS A 195 21.73 -7.08 -0.65
CA LYS A 195 22.91 -7.73 -1.23
C LYS A 195 23.83 -6.77 -1.98
N LEU A 196 23.25 -5.87 -2.78
CA LEU A 196 24.02 -4.86 -3.50
C LEU A 196 24.70 -3.85 -2.56
N LEU A 197 24.09 -3.58 -1.41
CA LEU A 197 24.71 -2.72 -0.39
C LEU A 197 25.92 -3.41 0.23
N ASP A 198 25.75 -4.69 0.59
CA ASP A 198 26.83 -5.50 1.18
C ASP A 198 28.01 -5.63 0.20
N GLU A 199 27.75 -5.88 -1.09
CA GLU A 199 28.78 -5.94 -2.15
C GLU A 199 29.54 -4.60 -2.34
N LEU A 200 28.87 -3.46 -2.11
CA LEU A 200 29.47 -2.13 -2.18
C LEU A 200 30.28 -1.77 -0.93
N GLU A 201 29.94 -2.34 0.24
CA GLU A 201 30.70 -2.15 1.48
C GLU A 201 31.97 -3.01 1.52
N GLU A 202 32.00 -4.12 0.79
CA GLU A 202 33.16 -5.02 0.67
C GLU A 202 34.19 -4.59 -0.40
N SER A 203 33.85 -3.66 -1.30
CA SER A 203 34.71 -3.16 -2.40
C SER A 203 35.49 -1.91 -2.05
#